data_AF-G0NUA2-F1
#
_entry.id   AF-G0NUA2-F1
#
_cell.length_a   1.000
_cell.length_b   1.000
_cell.length_c   1.000
_cell.angle_alpha   90.00
_cell.angle_beta   90.00
_cell.angle_gamma   90.00
#
_symmetry.space_group_name_H-M   'P 1'
#
loop_
_entity.id
_entity.type
_entity.pdbx_description
1 polymer ?
#
loop_
_entity_poly.entity_id
_entity_poly.type
_entity_poly.pdbx_seq_one_letter_code
_entity_poly.pdbx_strand_id
1 'polypeptide(L)'
;MHAELLGCGQTGEGQLGARLTEPMIRVPERIIGAPNDAEGTTVKQVACGENHTLFLTNDGKMWSVGSNRDGQLGRGKRSEGSFSIYPVSLTSGVGIIQLL
;
A
#
# COMPACT_ATOMS: atom_id res chain seq x y z
N MET A 1 0.84 -7.51 -21.78
CA MET A 1 2.00 -7.07 -20.99
C MET A 1 1.70 -7.38 -19.52
N HIS A 2 2.67 -7.93 -18.79
CA HIS A 2 2.58 -8.13 -17.33
C HIS A 2 3.23 -6.91 -16.66
N ALA A 3 2.57 -6.30 -15.68
CA ALA A 3 3.09 -5.16 -14.93
C ALA A 3 3.32 -5.55 -13.48
N GLU A 4 4.43 -5.10 -12.89
CA GLU A 4 4.78 -5.37 -11.50
C GLU A 4 4.98 -4.08 -10.74
N LEU A 5 4.56 -4.06 -9.47
CA LEU A 5 4.85 -2.97 -8.56
C LEU A 5 6.17 -3.26 -7.84
N LEU A 6 7.15 -2.39 -8.03
CA LEU A 6 8.46 -2.48 -7.40
C LEU A 6 8.63 -1.37 -6.36
N GLY A 7 9.42 -1.64 -5.32
CA GLY A 7 9.80 -0.65 -4.32
C GLY A 7 11.15 -0.95 -3.68
N CYS A 8 11.74 0.07 -3.08
CA CYS A 8 12.99 -0.03 -2.33
C CYS A 8 13.01 0.99 -1.18
N GLY A 9 13.96 0.85 -0.25
CA GLY A 9 14.10 1.72 0.90
C GLY A 9 13.81 1.03 2.23
N GLN A 10 13.45 1.82 3.25
CA GLN A 10 13.25 1.35 4.61
C GLN A 10 12.00 0.46 4.74
N THR A 11 12.12 -0.62 5.51
CA THR A 11 11.05 -1.62 5.71
C THR A 11 10.52 -1.68 7.15
N GLY A 12 11.17 -0.99 8.09
CA GLY A 12 10.97 -1.18 9.53
C GLY A 12 9.56 -0.92 10.06
N GLU A 13 8.76 -0.09 9.37
CA GLU A 13 7.36 0.18 9.74
C GLU A 13 6.37 -0.57 8.82
N GLY A 14 6.89 -1.36 7.87
CA GLY A 14 6.10 -2.16 6.94
C GLY A 14 5.65 -1.42 5.69
N GLN A 15 6.09 -0.17 5.44
CA GLN A 15 5.59 0.69 4.35
C GLN A 15 5.79 0.13 2.93
N LEU A 16 6.64 -0.88 2.75
CA LEU A 16 6.84 -1.57 1.48
C LEU A 16 6.05 -2.87 1.34
N GLY A 17 5.20 -3.27 2.29
CA GLY A 17 4.35 -4.46 2.12
C GLY A 17 5.16 -5.75 1.95
N ALA A 18 5.75 -6.21 3.05
CA ALA A 18 6.18 -7.57 3.34
C ALA A 18 6.96 -7.53 4.65
N ARG A 19 6.90 -8.60 5.45
CA ARG A 19 7.87 -8.77 6.55
C ARG A 19 9.18 -9.27 5.95
N LEU A 20 9.94 -8.34 5.39
CA LEU A 20 11.30 -8.62 4.97
C LEU A 20 12.14 -8.76 6.24
N THR A 21 12.96 -9.80 6.29
CA THR A 21 13.92 -10.01 7.38
C THR A 21 14.98 -8.91 7.41
N GLU A 22 15.11 -8.18 6.30
CA GLU A 22 16.04 -7.08 6.12
C GLU A 22 15.40 -5.73 6.47
N PRO A 23 16.12 -4.84 7.19
CA PRO A 23 15.64 -3.51 7.56
C PRO A 23 15.52 -2.54 6.37
N MET A 24 16.07 -2.92 5.21
CA MET A 24 15.98 -2.14 3.99
C MET A 24 16.06 -3.01 2.74
N ILE A 25 15.33 -2.61 1.71
CA ILE A 25 15.48 -3.10 0.34
C ILE A 25 16.44 -2.16 -0.39
N ARG A 26 17.59 -2.67 -0.86
CA ARG A 26 18.66 -1.84 -1.47
C ARG A 26 18.53 -1.65 -2.98
N VAL A 27 17.75 -2.50 -3.63
CA VAL A 27 17.49 -2.47 -5.08
C VAL A 27 16.00 -2.67 -5.32
N PRO A 28 15.38 -2.16 -6.39
CA PRO A 28 13.95 -2.35 -6.62
C PRO A 28 13.54 -3.83 -6.56
N GLU A 29 12.68 -4.17 -5.60
CA GLU A 29 12.13 -5.51 -5.42
C GLU A 29 10.61 -5.48 -5.57
N ARG A 30 10.04 -6.63 -5.94
CA ARG A 30 8.60 -6.77 -6.09
C ARG A 30 7.90 -6.60 -4.74
N ILE A 31 6.91 -5.70 -4.71
CA ILE A 31 6.04 -5.50 -3.56
C ILE A 31 5.07 -6.69 -3.45
N ILE A 32 5.22 -7.47 -2.37
CA ILE A 32 4.41 -8.67 -2.16
C ILE A 32 3.04 -8.28 -1.59
N GLY A 33 1.98 -8.85 -2.17
CA GLY A 33 0.61 -8.52 -1.78
C GLY A 33 0.12 -7.17 -2.32
N ALA A 34 0.85 -6.54 -3.25
CA ALA A 34 0.30 -5.44 -4.04
C ALA A 34 -1.05 -5.86 -4.65
N PRO A 35 -2.06 -4.98 -4.70
CA PRO A 35 -3.42 -5.32 -5.11
C PRO A 35 -3.53 -5.42 -6.65
N ASN A 36 -2.79 -6.37 -7.20
CA ASN A 36 -2.86 -6.81 -8.58
C ASN A 36 -3.38 -8.25 -8.57
N ASP A 37 -4.47 -8.54 -9.30
CA ASP A 37 -5.08 -9.87 -9.34
C ASP A 37 -5.19 -10.42 -10.76
N ALA A 38 -5.58 -11.69 -10.88
CA ALA A 38 -5.76 -12.37 -12.16
C ALA A 38 -6.99 -11.87 -12.92
N GLU A 39 -7.89 -11.12 -12.27
CA GLU A 39 -9.12 -10.58 -12.85
C GLU A 39 -8.89 -9.22 -13.54
N GLY A 40 -7.65 -8.69 -13.48
CA GLY A 40 -7.25 -7.46 -14.17
C GLY A 40 -7.26 -6.22 -13.28
N THR A 41 -7.43 -6.38 -11.97
CA THR A 41 -7.16 -5.30 -11.02
C THR A 41 -5.68 -4.95 -11.07
N THR A 42 -5.37 -3.67 -11.23
CA THR A 42 -3.99 -3.17 -11.24
C THR A 42 -3.88 -1.89 -10.43
N VAL A 43 -2.75 -1.69 -9.76
CA VAL A 43 -2.42 -0.41 -9.11
C VAL A 43 -2.29 0.68 -10.18
N LYS A 44 -3.14 1.71 -10.11
CA LYS A 44 -3.08 2.89 -11.00
C LYS A 44 -2.37 4.08 -10.38
N GLN A 45 -2.31 4.16 -9.05
CA GLN A 45 -1.64 5.25 -8.34
C GLN A 45 -1.08 4.78 -6.99
N VAL A 46 0.05 5.37 -6.59
CA VAL A 46 0.71 5.17 -5.31
C VAL A 46 1.02 6.53 -4.68
N ALA A 47 0.82 6.65 -3.38
CA ALA A 47 1.31 7.77 -2.58
C ALA A 47 2.10 7.24 -1.38
N CYS A 48 3.25 7.84 -1.12
CA CYS A 48 4.16 7.43 -0.05
C CYS A 48 4.27 8.56 0.97
N GLY A 49 3.95 8.27 2.22
CA GLY A 49 4.33 9.10 3.34
C GLY A 49 5.65 8.63 3.96
N GLU A 50 6.00 9.21 5.12
CA GLU A 50 7.25 8.87 5.81
C GLU A 50 7.36 7.38 6.15
N ASN A 51 6.30 6.82 6.74
CA ASN A 51 6.26 5.43 7.21
C ASN A 51 5.02 4.67 6.74
N HIS A 52 4.35 5.12 5.68
CA HIS A 52 3.17 4.44 5.14
C HIS A 52 3.06 4.62 3.63
N THR A 53 2.32 3.73 2.99
CA THR A 53 2.05 3.78 1.55
C THR A 53 0.58 3.50 1.29
N LEU A 54 0.00 4.28 0.38
CA LEU A 54 -1.37 4.14 -0.10
C LEU A 54 -1.34 3.70 -1.57
N PHE A 55 -2.22 2.78 -1.93
CA PHE A 55 -2.40 2.28 -3.28
C PHE A 55 -3.84 2.48 -3.72
N LEU A 56 -4.02 2.89 -4.97
CA LEU A 56 -5.32 3.01 -5.60
C LEU A 56 -5.31 2.15 -6.85
N THR A 57 -6.31 1.27 -6.98
CA THR A 57 -6.46 0.36 -8.12
C THR A 57 -7.35 0.96 -9.21
N ASN A 58 -7.24 0.41 -10.42
CA ASN A 58 -8.04 0.79 -11.59
C ASN A 58 -9.55 0.65 -11.37
N ASP A 59 -9.98 -0.30 -10.55
CA ASP A 59 -11.38 -0.52 -10.15
C ASP A 59 -11.86 0.41 -9.00
N GLY A 60 -11.00 1.34 -8.55
CA GLY A 60 -11.35 2.35 -7.55
C GLY A 60 -11.24 1.90 -6.10
N LYS A 61 -10.69 0.71 -5.82
CA LYS A 61 -10.40 0.28 -4.45
C LYS A 61 -9.12 0.93 -3.92
N MET A 62 -9.12 1.24 -2.62
CA MET A 62 -7.94 1.76 -1.92
C MET A 62 -7.36 0.71 -0.99
N TRP A 63 -6.04 0.67 -0.92
CA TRP A 63 -5.28 -0.18 -0.04
C TRP A 63 -4.22 0.64 0.67
N SER A 64 -3.82 0.22 1.87
CA SER A 64 -2.80 0.92 2.65
C SER A 64 -1.85 -0.07 3.32
N VAL A 65 -0.66 0.38 3.70
CA VAL A 65 0.34 -0.40 4.45
C VAL A 65 1.32 0.51 5.19
N GLY A 66 2.03 -0.02 6.18
CA GLY A 66 2.99 0.72 6.99
C GLY A 66 2.46 1.08 8.37
N SER A 67 3.03 2.13 8.97
CA SER A 67 2.67 2.67 10.27
C SER A 67 1.23 3.18 10.31
N ASN A 68 0.56 3.02 11.46
CA ASN A 68 -0.79 3.53 11.69
C ASN A 68 -0.93 4.27 13.04
N ARG A 69 0.19 4.72 13.61
CA ARG A 69 0.22 5.36 14.94
C ARG A 69 -0.62 6.63 14.99
N ASP A 70 -0.71 7.34 13.87
CA ASP A 70 -1.47 8.59 13.74
C ASP A 70 -2.83 8.39 13.06
N GLY A 71 -3.07 7.21 12.48
CA GLY A 71 -4.29 6.88 11.72
C GLY A 71 -4.13 7.04 10.20
N GLN A 72 -2.90 7.18 9.71
CA GLN A 72 -2.56 7.44 8.31
C GLN A 72 -3.01 6.34 7.33
N LEU A 73 -3.34 5.13 7.81
CA LEU A 73 -3.84 4.05 6.96
C LEU A 73 -5.32 4.17 6.61
N GLY A 74 -6.06 5.07 7.27
CA GLY A 74 -7.48 5.32 6.98
C GLY A 74 -8.43 4.19 7.39
N ARG A 75 -8.02 3.28 8.27
CA ARG A 75 -8.78 2.06 8.64
C ARG A 75 -9.71 2.23 9.84
N GLY A 76 -10.16 3.45 10.12
CA GLY A 76 -11.14 3.77 11.18
C GLY A 76 -10.63 3.74 12.62
N LYS A 77 -9.37 3.39 12.87
CA LYS A 77 -8.74 3.46 14.20
C LYS A 77 -7.24 3.72 14.11
N ARG A 78 -6.68 4.34 15.15
CA ARG A 78 -5.23 4.32 15.42
C ARG A 78 -4.85 2.95 15.97
N SER A 79 -3.75 2.40 15.48
CA SER A 79 -3.23 1.11 15.94
C SER A 79 -1.75 1.00 15.61
N GLU A 80 -1.12 -0.09 16.03
CA GLU A 80 0.11 -0.52 15.36
C GLU A 80 -0.12 -0.67 13.85
N GLY A 81 0.93 -0.41 13.10
CA GLY A 81 0.94 -0.52 11.64
C GLY A 81 0.80 -1.96 11.15
N SER A 82 1.05 -2.17 9.85
CA SER A 82 1.07 -3.51 9.28
C SER A 82 2.11 -3.63 8.17
N PHE A 83 2.76 -4.79 8.13
CA PHE A 83 3.63 -5.24 7.04
C PHE A 83 2.83 -5.86 5.88
N SER A 84 1.51 -5.98 6.01
CA SER A 84 0.62 -6.53 5.00
C SER A 84 -0.30 -5.45 4.45
N ILE A 85 -0.40 -5.43 3.12
CA ILE A 85 -1.27 -4.49 2.40
C ILE A 85 -2.71 -4.94 2.62
N TYR A 86 -3.54 -4.05 3.17
CA TYR A 86 -4.96 -4.31 3.43
C TYR A 86 -5.86 -3.30 2.76
N PRO A 87 -7.09 -3.70 2.40
CA PRO A 87 -8.05 -2.80 1.81
C PRO A 87 -8.50 -1.74 2.84
N VAL A 88 -8.86 -0.57 2.33
CA VAL A 88 -9.46 0.51 3.10
C VAL A 88 -10.91 0.66 2.69
N SER A 89 -11.82 0.58 3.65
CA SER A 89 -13.25 0.80 3.41
C SER A 89 -13.52 2.26 3.08
N LEU A 90 -14.12 2.50 1.91
CA LEU A 90 -14.49 3.83 1.45
C LEU A 90 -15.99 4.07 1.68
N THR A 91 -16.38 5.33 1.72
CA THR A 91 -17.80 5.70 1.67
C THR A 91 -18.36 5.34 0.29
N SER A 92 -19.55 4.74 0.26
CA SER A 92 -20.19 4.35 -0.99
C SER A 92 -20.43 5.54 -1.92
N GLY A 93 -20.20 5.34 -3.22
CA GLY A 93 -20.43 6.36 -4.24
C GLY A 93 -19.33 7.42 -4.39
N VAL A 94 -18.21 7.30 -3.67
CA VAL A 94 -17.06 8.21 -3.81
C VAL A 94 -16.01 7.63 -4.75
N GLY A 95 -15.65 8.39 -5.79
CA GLY A 95 -14.51 8.08 -6.67
C GLY A 95 -13.24 8.79 -6.19
N ILE A 96 -12.15 8.03 -6.01
CA ILE A 96 -10.84 8.63 -5.69
C ILE A 96 -10.20 9.15 -6.97
N ILE A 97 -9.93 10.46 -6.98
CA ILE A 97 -9.25 11.14 -8.09
C ILE A 97 -7.73 11.14 -7.95
N GLN A 98 -7.23 11.20 -6.71
CA GLN A 98 -5.82 11.33 -6.41
C GLN A 98 -5.54 10.89 -4.96
N LEU A 99 -4.40 10.24 -4.75
CA LEU A 99 -3.71 10.10 -3.46
C LEU A 99 -2.60 11.14 -3.33
N LEU A 100 -2.42 11.71 -2.13
CA LEU A 100 -1.40 12.71 -1.80
C LEU A 100 -0.35 12.13 -0.87
#